data_AF-A0A0F8UJM3-F1
#
_entry.id   AF-A0A0F8UJM3-F1
#
_cell.length_a   1.000
_cell.length_b   1.000
_cell.length_c   1.000
_cell.angle_alpha   90.00
_cell.angle_beta   90.00
_cell.angle_gamma   90.00
#
_symmetry.space_group_name_H-M   'P 1'
#
loop_
_entity.id
_entity.type
_entity.pdbx_description
1 polymer ?
#
loop_
_entity_poly.entity_id
_entity_poly.type
_entity_poly.pdbx_seq_one_letter_code
_entity_poly.pdbx_strand_id
1 'polypeptide(L)'
;MDLLVIAIILAGLYMAWNIGANDLANAMGTSVGTGALTIKQVIVIAAVFEFLGAVFFGKRVTSTIAKGIVPIDMISSIHPDIVVLGMLAAILAASFWITLATFYNLPVSTSHSIVGSVLGFGLIAAYNGTISFSDIHWTVLLKIVASWFISPALGAILAFLIFSLIRSLYLHRASDMPAVEKKFIFLQLITACYIAFAHGSNDVANAVGPLSAALNVMGVTGSEIPISVLVMGGIGMVIGMATWGYKVVETIGSKITELTPTRGFSAQFATASVVLIHSYSSLPISTTHTLVGSVIGVGLAGGLAAVDLGVIWKIISSWIATVPIAALTSAIIFVGLEVIFL
;
A
#
# COMPACT_ATOMS: atom_id res chain seq x y z
N MET A 1 30.94 4.25 -4.56
CA MET A 1 29.93 3.71 -3.63
C MET A 1 29.10 4.80 -2.97
N ASP A 2 29.71 5.85 -2.40
CA ASP A 2 28.98 6.86 -1.61
C ASP A 2 27.82 7.55 -2.36
N LEU A 3 27.99 7.88 -3.65
CA LEU A 3 26.92 8.50 -4.44
C LEU A 3 25.70 7.60 -4.66
N LEU A 4 25.91 6.30 -4.92
CA LEU A 4 24.83 5.33 -5.10
C LEU A 4 24.10 5.06 -3.78
N VAL A 5 24.83 5.04 -2.65
CA VAL A 5 24.22 4.93 -1.30
C VAL A 5 23.30 6.12 -1.04
N ILE A 6 23.77 7.34 -1.34
CA ILE A 6 22.96 8.55 -1.19
C ILE A 6 21.75 8.49 -2.13
N ALA A 7 21.94 8.10 -3.40
CA ALA A 7 20.87 8.01 -4.38
C ALA A 7 19.77 7.02 -3.95
N ILE A 8 20.12 5.83 -3.48
CA ILE A 8 19.14 4.82 -3.06
C ILE A 8 18.38 5.26 -1.80
N ILE A 9 19.06 5.89 -0.84
CA ILE A 9 18.42 6.43 0.37
C ILE A 9 17.42 7.53 0.00
N LEU A 10 17.82 8.46 -0.86
CA LEU A 10 16.94 9.53 -1.34
C LEU A 10 15.75 8.98 -2.14
N ALA A 11 15.97 7.98 -2.99
CA ALA A 11 14.90 7.30 -3.72
C ALA A 11 13.93 6.59 -2.75
N GLY A 12 14.45 5.89 -1.73
CA GLY A 12 13.62 5.25 -0.71
C GLY A 12 12.78 6.24 0.09
N LEU A 13 13.36 7.38 0.46
CA LEU A 13 12.62 8.50 1.07
C LEU A 13 11.55 9.06 0.14
N TYR A 14 11.85 9.20 -1.15
CA TYR A 14 10.89 9.65 -2.15
C TYR A 14 9.73 8.67 -2.33
N MET A 15 9.99 7.36 -2.32
CA MET A 15 8.93 6.34 -2.34
C MET A 15 8.09 6.39 -1.06
N ALA A 16 8.73 6.48 0.11
CA ALA A 16 8.03 6.59 1.38
C ALA A 16 7.12 7.84 1.41
N TRP A 17 7.62 8.97 0.92
CA TRP A 17 6.82 10.19 0.75
C TRP A 17 5.63 9.97 -0.19
N ASN A 18 5.83 9.29 -1.32
CA ASN A 18 4.74 8.98 -2.25
C ASN A 18 3.66 8.07 -1.64
N ILE A 19 4.07 7.09 -0.83
CA ILE A 19 3.16 6.22 -0.09
C ILE A 19 2.26 7.07 0.82
N GLY A 20 2.85 7.92 1.66
CA GLY A 20 2.06 8.81 2.52
C GLY A 20 1.17 9.78 1.73
N ALA A 21 1.66 10.31 0.61
CA ALA A 21 0.91 11.26 -0.20
C ALA A 21 -0.32 10.64 -0.90
N ASN A 22 -0.22 9.40 -1.38
CA ASN A 22 -1.32 8.73 -2.08
C ASN A 22 -2.23 7.94 -1.12
N ASP A 23 -1.64 7.23 -0.16
CA ASP A 23 -2.33 6.20 0.59
C ASP A 23 -3.08 6.71 1.82
N LEU A 24 -2.94 7.99 2.20
CA LEU A 24 -3.78 8.59 3.24
C LEU A 24 -5.27 8.41 2.93
N ALA A 25 -5.64 8.51 1.64
CA ALA A 25 -6.99 8.24 1.18
C ALA A 25 -7.39 6.77 1.39
N ASN A 26 -6.45 5.85 1.20
CA ASN A 26 -6.65 4.41 1.32
C ASN A 26 -6.80 3.95 2.77
N ALA A 27 -6.20 4.66 3.73
CA ALA A 27 -6.41 4.38 5.15
C ALA A 27 -7.64 5.13 5.71
N MET A 28 -7.81 6.40 5.34
CA MET A 28 -8.67 7.33 6.09
C MET A 28 -9.75 8.04 5.26
N GLY A 29 -9.85 7.76 3.96
CA GLY A 29 -10.85 8.36 3.08
C GLY A 29 -12.29 8.12 3.57
N THR A 30 -12.57 6.97 4.19
CA THR A 30 -13.87 6.68 4.80
C THR A 30 -14.17 7.52 6.04
N SER A 31 -13.17 7.90 6.85
CA SER A 31 -13.37 8.82 7.98
C SER A 31 -13.79 10.22 7.54
N VAL A 32 -13.21 10.69 6.44
CA VAL A 32 -13.58 11.99 5.86
C VAL A 32 -14.90 11.90 5.10
N GLY A 33 -15.08 10.85 4.29
CA GLY A 33 -16.27 10.64 3.46
C GLY A 33 -17.57 10.45 4.25
N THR A 34 -17.49 9.94 5.48
CA THR A 34 -18.63 9.88 6.43
C THR A 34 -18.90 11.20 7.16
N GLY A 35 -17.99 12.17 7.07
CA GLY A 35 -18.01 13.39 7.88
C GLY A 35 -17.63 13.17 9.35
N ALA A 36 -17.14 11.98 9.72
CA ALA A 36 -16.78 11.66 11.11
C ALA A 36 -15.53 12.42 11.58
N LEU A 37 -14.53 12.59 10.69
CA LEU A 37 -13.29 13.31 10.98
C LEU A 37 -12.97 14.33 9.89
N THR A 38 -12.34 15.43 10.29
CA THR A 38 -11.78 16.42 9.37
C THR A 38 -10.45 15.93 8.77
N ILE A 39 -10.07 16.47 7.60
CA ILE A 39 -8.79 16.16 6.95
C ILE A 39 -7.60 16.42 7.89
N LYS A 40 -7.64 17.52 8.66
CA LYS A 40 -6.59 17.85 9.64
C LYS A 40 -6.44 16.77 10.72
N GLN A 41 -7.56 16.30 11.28
CA GLN A 41 -7.54 15.24 12.29
C GLN A 41 -7.00 13.94 11.70
N VAL A 42 -7.43 13.60 10.50
CA VAL A 42 -7.00 12.40 9.78
C VAL A 42 -5.49 12.41 9.53
N ILE A 43 -4.92 13.53 9.06
CA ILE A 43 -3.47 13.66 8.86
C ILE A 43 -2.71 13.46 10.18
N VAL A 44 -3.16 14.06 11.28
CA VAL A 44 -2.49 13.94 12.58
C VAL A 44 -2.54 12.50 13.12
N ILE A 45 -3.71 11.85 13.02
CA ILE A 45 -3.88 10.47 13.48
C ILE A 45 -3.01 9.54 12.62
N ALA A 46 -3.10 9.66 11.30
CA ALA A 46 -2.34 8.83 10.38
C ALA A 46 -0.84 9.01 10.59
N ALA A 47 -0.35 10.25 10.77
CA ALA A 47 1.06 10.51 11.05
C ALA A 47 1.59 9.75 12.28
N VAL A 48 0.80 9.66 13.35
CA VAL A 48 1.19 8.91 14.54
C VAL A 48 1.09 7.41 14.30
N PHE A 49 -0.09 6.92 13.90
CA PHE A 49 -0.36 5.49 13.88
C PHE A 49 0.29 4.76 12.70
N GLU A 50 0.41 5.37 11.51
CA GLU A 50 1.18 4.76 10.42
C GLU A 50 2.66 4.68 10.77
N PHE A 51 3.23 5.72 11.39
CA PHE A 51 4.62 5.68 11.86
C PHE A 51 4.83 4.54 12.88
N LEU A 52 3.92 4.39 13.84
CA LEU A 52 3.98 3.29 14.80
C LEU A 52 3.84 1.92 14.12
N GLY A 53 2.90 1.77 13.19
CA GLY A 53 2.71 0.54 12.42
C GLY A 53 3.96 0.16 11.61
N ALA A 54 4.53 1.15 10.93
CA ALA A 54 5.74 1.02 10.13
C ALA A 54 6.93 0.54 10.96
N VAL A 55 7.19 1.20 12.10
CA VAL A 55 8.36 0.91 12.94
C VAL A 55 8.19 -0.41 13.71
N PHE A 56 7.02 -0.66 14.31
CA PHE A 56 6.85 -1.81 15.20
C PHE A 56 6.42 -3.09 14.51
N PHE A 57 5.81 -3.02 13.32
CA PHE A 57 5.21 -4.19 12.69
C PHE A 57 5.60 -4.36 11.20
N GLY A 58 6.23 -3.34 10.59
CA GLY A 58 6.64 -3.34 9.18
C GLY A 58 7.76 -4.31 8.79
N LYS A 59 8.58 -4.79 9.75
CA LYS A 59 9.74 -5.66 9.48
C LYS A 59 9.36 -6.95 8.73
N ARG A 60 8.20 -7.55 9.07
CA ARG A 60 7.74 -8.83 8.52
C ARG A 60 7.49 -8.74 7.01
N VAL A 61 6.64 -7.81 6.59
CA VAL A 61 6.33 -7.60 5.17
C VAL A 61 7.56 -7.12 4.39
N THR A 62 8.37 -6.25 5.01
CA THR A 62 9.62 -5.76 4.42
C THR A 62 10.56 -6.91 4.04
N SER A 63 10.68 -7.92 4.90
CA SER A 63 11.55 -9.08 4.63
C SER A 63 11.10 -9.90 3.43
N THR A 64 9.81 -9.95 3.13
CA THR A 64 9.26 -10.61 1.95
C THR A 64 9.55 -9.80 0.69
N ILE A 65 9.29 -8.49 0.69
CA ILE A 65 9.57 -7.63 -0.48
C ILE A 65 11.07 -7.61 -0.80
N ALA A 66 11.92 -7.50 0.22
CA ALA A 66 13.36 -7.46 0.06
C ALA A 66 13.96 -8.74 -0.56
N LYS A 67 13.28 -9.90 -0.45
CA LYS A 67 13.81 -11.20 -0.91
C LYS A 67 13.00 -11.84 -2.04
N GLY A 68 11.82 -11.29 -2.35
CA GLY A 68 10.70 -12.12 -2.79
C GLY A 68 10.48 -12.32 -4.28
N ILE A 69 10.97 -11.45 -5.17
CA ILE A 69 10.54 -11.47 -6.58
C ILE A 69 11.68 -11.82 -7.53
N VAL A 70 12.83 -11.17 -7.36
CA VAL A 70 14.04 -11.39 -8.17
C VAL A 70 15.09 -12.07 -7.27
N PRO A 71 15.88 -13.04 -7.79
CA PRO A 71 16.88 -13.77 -7.01
C PRO A 71 18.10 -12.88 -6.69
N ILE A 72 17.95 -11.99 -5.71
CA ILE A 72 18.98 -11.00 -5.32
C ILE A 72 20.30 -11.65 -4.92
N ASP A 73 20.24 -12.74 -4.15
CA ASP A 73 21.43 -13.44 -3.66
C ASP A 73 22.27 -14.01 -4.83
N MET A 74 21.60 -14.51 -5.88
CA MET A 74 22.26 -15.00 -7.08
C MET A 74 22.94 -13.87 -7.85
N ILE A 75 22.20 -12.79 -8.13
CA ILE A 75 22.72 -11.65 -8.93
C ILE A 75 23.86 -10.96 -8.17
N SER A 76 23.69 -10.70 -6.88
CA SER A 76 24.68 -9.98 -6.07
C SER A 76 26.00 -10.72 -5.92
N SER A 77 26.00 -12.05 -6.02
CA SER A 77 27.23 -12.85 -5.99
C SER A 77 28.12 -12.66 -7.22
N ILE A 78 27.57 -12.18 -8.33
CA ILE A 78 28.27 -12.00 -9.61
C ILE A 78 28.38 -10.50 -9.96
N HIS A 79 27.26 -9.78 -9.89
CA HIS A 79 27.11 -8.37 -10.26
C HIS A 79 26.31 -7.62 -9.19
N PRO A 80 26.92 -7.26 -8.04
CA PRO A 80 26.24 -6.52 -6.98
C PRO A 80 25.68 -5.17 -7.46
N ASP A 81 26.37 -4.51 -8.39
CA ASP A 81 25.93 -3.22 -8.95
C ASP A 81 24.60 -3.32 -9.70
N ILE A 82 24.35 -4.43 -10.41
CA ILE A 82 23.07 -4.67 -11.11
C ILE A 82 21.90 -4.71 -10.14
N VAL A 83 22.06 -5.33 -8.96
CA VAL A 83 21.00 -5.33 -7.94
C VAL A 83 20.72 -3.91 -7.46
N VAL A 84 21.78 -3.15 -7.16
CA VAL A 84 21.64 -1.78 -6.64
C VAL A 84 20.94 -0.89 -7.65
N LEU A 85 21.36 -0.92 -8.91
CA LEU A 85 20.72 -0.18 -10.01
C LEU A 85 19.30 -0.66 -10.27
N GLY A 86 19.03 -1.96 -10.19
CA GLY A 86 17.71 -2.55 -10.36
C GLY A 86 16.72 -2.11 -9.28
N MET A 87 17.14 -2.12 -8.02
CA MET A 87 16.32 -1.65 -6.90
C MET A 87 16.13 -0.13 -6.96
N LEU A 88 17.15 0.63 -7.34
CA LEU A 88 17.05 2.07 -7.57
C LEU A 88 16.01 2.38 -8.66
N ALA A 89 16.11 1.70 -9.80
CA ALA A 89 15.16 1.83 -10.90
C ALA A 89 13.74 1.49 -10.46
N ALA A 90 13.57 0.40 -9.68
CA ALA A 90 12.26 -0.02 -9.23
C ALA A 90 11.61 1.01 -8.30
N ILE A 91 12.38 1.53 -7.35
CA ILE A 91 11.93 2.58 -6.42
C ILE A 91 11.57 3.85 -7.19
N LEU A 92 12.42 4.30 -8.11
CA LEU A 92 12.18 5.52 -8.90
C LEU A 92 10.96 5.39 -9.82
N ALA A 93 10.81 4.24 -10.50
CA ALA A 93 9.67 3.97 -11.37
C ALA A 93 8.34 3.95 -10.62
N ALA A 94 8.28 3.21 -9.51
CA ALA A 94 7.10 3.17 -8.66
C ALA A 94 6.77 4.56 -8.11
N SER A 95 7.76 5.28 -7.59
CA SER A 95 7.59 6.63 -7.04
C SER A 95 7.09 7.62 -8.08
N PHE A 96 7.65 7.58 -9.29
CA PHE A 96 7.25 8.45 -10.40
C PHE A 96 5.78 8.20 -10.79
N TRP A 97 5.39 6.94 -10.94
CA TRP A 97 3.99 6.58 -11.23
C TRP A 97 3.04 7.05 -10.13
N ILE A 98 3.39 6.83 -8.86
CA ILE A 98 2.56 7.25 -7.72
C ILE A 98 2.49 8.77 -7.64
N THR A 99 3.57 9.50 -7.90
CA THR A 99 3.56 10.97 -7.96
C THR A 99 2.58 11.45 -9.03
N LEU A 100 2.64 10.86 -10.23
CA LEU A 100 1.74 11.22 -11.33
C LEU A 100 0.28 10.93 -10.96
N ALA A 101 0.00 9.75 -10.41
CA ALA A 101 -1.33 9.38 -9.96
C ALA A 101 -1.85 10.35 -8.88
N THR A 102 -1.04 10.65 -7.87
CA THR A 102 -1.36 11.59 -6.78
C THR A 102 -1.60 13.00 -7.32
N PHE A 103 -0.83 13.44 -8.31
CA PHE A 103 -1.01 14.74 -8.96
C PHE A 103 -2.37 14.85 -9.66
N TYR A 104 -2.85 13.77 -10.26
CA TYR A 104 -4.19 13.68 -10.86
C TYR A 104 -5.27 13.23 -9.87
N ASN A 105 -4.99 13.21 -8.56
CA ASN A 105 -5.91 12.81 -7.49
C ASN A 105 -6.44 11.37 -7.65
N LEU A 106 -5.64 10.49 -8.26
CA LEU A 106 -5.98 9.09 -8.49
C LEU A 106 -5.45 8.21 -7.35
N PRO A 107 -6.32 7.48 -6.64
CA PRO A 107 -5.87 6.49 -5.67
C PRO A 107 -5.35 5.26 -6.40
N VAL A 108 -4.06 4.96 -6.22
CA VAL A 108 -3.40 3.80 -6.84
C VAL A 108 -2.81 2.90 -5.76
N SER A 109 -2.48 1.67 -6.14
CA SER A 109 -1.83 0.72 -5.22
C SER A 109 -0.32 0.88 -5.29
N THR A 110 0.27 1.29 -4.17
CA THR A 110 1.74 1.41 -4.04
C THR A 110 2.41 0.03 -4.06
N SER A 111 1.77 -0.99 -3.47
CA SER A 111 2.21 -2.40 -3.52
C SER A 111 2.26 -2.94 -4.95
N HIS A 112 1.26 -2.65 -5.79
CA HIS A 112 1.30 -3.02 -7.22
C HIS A 112 2.42 -2.33 -7.96
N SER A 113 2.60 -1.03 -7.68
CA SER A 113 3.59 -0.20 -8.35
C SER A 113 4.98 -0.77 -8.10
N ILE A 114 5.34 -1.04 -6.84
CA ILE A 114 6.68 -1.56 -6.54
C ILE A 114 6.88 -3.01 -6.99
N VAL A 115 5.88 -3.89 -6.83
CA VAL A 115 5.98 -5.29 -7.28
C VAL A 115 6.13 -5.35 -8.80
N GLY A 116 5.35 -4.55 -9.53
CA GLY A 116 5.47 -4.40 -10.97
C GLY A 116 6.84 -3.89 -11.38
N SER A 117 7.33 -2.83 -10.72
CA SER A 117 8.66 -2.28 -11.01
C SER A 117 9.80 -3.27 -10.74
N VAL A 118 9.79 -3.98 -9.61
CA VAL A 118 10.79 -5.03 -9.31
C VAL A 118 10.73 -6.16 -10.33
N LEU A 119 9.54 -6.57 -10.76
CA LEU A 119 9.39 -7.55 -11.84
C LEU A 119 9.96 -7.02 -13.16
N GLY A 120 9.72 -5.75 -13.48
CA GLY A 120 10.27 -5.09 -14.68
C GLY A 120 11.80 -5.14 -14.73
N PHE A 121 12.47 -4.85 -13.61
CA PHE A 121 13.91 -5.06 -13.46
C PHE A 121 14.29 -6.54 -13.68
N GLY A 122 13.62 -7.48 -13.00
CA GLY A 122 13.92 -8.91 -13.13
C GLY A 122 13.78 -9.43 -14.57
N LEU A 123 12.81 -8.93 -15.32
CA LEU A 123 12.60 -9.29 -16.73
C LEU A 123 13.72 -8.76 -17.63
N ILE A 124 14.23 -7.54 -17.40
CA ILE A 124 15.38 -7.03 -18.15
C ILE A 124 16.66 -7.79 -17.78
N ALA A 125 16.89 -8.07 -16.50
CA ALA A 125 18.01 -8.91 -16.07
C ALA A 125 17.96 -10.30 -16.72
N ALA A 126 16.76 -10.87 -16.90
CA ALA A 126 16.58 -12.13 -17.62
C ALA A 126 16.84 -12.00 -19.12
N TYR A 127 16.38 -10.91 -19.74
CA TYR A 127 16.59 -10.63 -21.16
C TYR A 127 18.08 -10.44 -21.50
N ASN A 128 18.81 -9.73 -20.64
CA ASN A 128 20.24 -9.49 -20.78
C ASN A 128 21.10 -10.72 -20.43
N GLY A 129 20.49 -11.83 -19.99
CA GLY A 129 21.19 -13.07 -19.62
C GLY A 129 21.92 -13.03 -18.28
N THR A 130 21.66 -12.02 -17.43
CA THR A 130 22.18 -11.98 -16.05
C THR A 130 21.58 -13.09 -15.19
N ILE A 131 20.31 -13.40 -15.42
CA ILE A 131 19.59 -14.54 -14.84
C ILE A 131 18.80 -15.26 -15.93
N SER A 132 18.33 -16.47 -15.67
CA SER A 132 17.35 -17.13 -16.53
C SER A 132 15.93 -16.68 -16.15
N PHE A 133 14.99 -16.71 -17.10
CA PHE A 133 13.58 -16.41 -16.83
C PHE A 133 12.97 -17.33 -15.75
N SER A 134 13.47 -18.57 -15.64
CA SER A 134 13.09 -19.54 -14.61
C SER A 134 13.55 -19.16 -13.20
N ASP A 135 14.56 -18.30 -13.07
CA ASP A 135 15.17 -17.96 -11.79
C ASP A 135 14.36 -16.88 -11.04
N ILE A 136 13.47 -16.17 -11.74
CA ILE A 136 12.47 -15.31 -11.11
C ILE A 136 11.58 -16.17 -10.20
N HIS A 137 11.31 -15.68 -9.00
CA HIS A 137 10.53 -16.41 -7.99
C HIS A 137 9.02 -16.39 -8.30
N TRP A 138 8.60 -17.04 -9.40
CA TRP A 138 7.21 -17.07 -9.88
C TRP A 138 6.20 -17.53 -8.84
N THR A 139 6.57 -18.47 -7.97
CA THR A 139 5.70 -18.93 -6.88
C THR A 139 5.40 -17.83 -5.87
N VAL A 140 6.39 -16.99 -5.56
CA VAL A 140 6.19 -15.85 -4.64
C VAL A 140 5.36 -14.78 -5.34
N LEU A 141 5.66 -14.45 -6.59
CA LEU A 141 4.85 -13.53 -7.37
C LEU A 141 3.38 -13.98 -7.45
N LEU A 142 3.13 -15.27 -7.70
CA LEU A 142 1.78 -15.84 -7.72
C LEU A 142 1.06 -15.71 -6.37
N LYS A 143 1.77 -15.92 -5.24
CA LYS A 143 1.20 -15.71 -3.90
C LYS A 143 0.84 -14.24 -3.66
N ILE A 144 1.70 -13.31 -4.10
CA ILE A 144 1.44 -11.87 -4.01
C ILE A 144 0.21 -11.52 -4.85
N VAL A 145 0.16 -11.94 -6.12
CA VAL A 145 -0.97 -11.69 -7.01
C VAL A 145 -2.26 -12.28 -6.45
N ALA A 146 -2.24 -13.51 -5.95
CA ALA A 146 -3.39 -14.14 -5.31
C ALA A 146 -3.90 -13.32 -4.11
N SER A 147 -2.98 -12.78 -3.30
CA SER A 147 -3.34 -11.94 -2.15
C SER A 147 -4.08 -10.67 -2.56
N TRP A 148 -3.84 -10.13 -3.76
CA TRP A 148 -4.51 -8.92 -4.27
C TRP A 148 -5.98 -9.14 -4.62
N PHE A 149 -6.40 -10.39 -4.81
CA PHE A 149 -7.80 -10.79 -5.00
C PHE A 149 -8.43 -11.32 -3.70
N ILE A 150 -7.66 -12.06 -2.90
CA ILE A 150 -8.14 -12.64 -1.64
C ILE A 150 -8.42 -11.56 -0.60
N SER A 151 -7.53 -10.57 -0.47
CA SER A 151 -7.69 -9.50 0.53
C SER A 151 -8.95 -8.63 0.34
N PRO A 152 -9.30 -8.11 -0.85
CA PRO A 152 -10.58 -7.40 -1.05
C PRO A 152 -11.79 -8.31 -0.84
N ALA A 153 -11.73 -9.59 -1.22
CA ALA A 153 -12.83 -10.52 -0.99
C ALA A 153 -13.06 -10.76 0.51
N LEU A 154 -11.99 -10.98 1.28
CA LEU A 154 -12.07 -11.11 2.74
C LEU A 154 -12.56 -9.81 3.39
N GLY A 155 -12.07 -8.66 2.93
CA GLY A 155 -12.56 -7.35 3.37
C GLY A 155 -14.05 -7.19 3.14
N ALA A 156 -14.54 -7.52 1.94
CA ALA A 156 -15.95 -7.48 1.59
C ALA A 156 -16.80 -8.40 2.47
N ILE A 157 -16.39 -9.65 2.65
CA ILE A 157 -17.11 -10.63 3.49
C ILE A 157 -17.15 -10.15 4.94
N LEU A 158 -16.00 -9.77 5.50
CA LEU A 158 -15.93 -9.36 6.90
C LEU A 158 -16.72 -8.08 7.16
N ALA A 159 -16.62 -7.09 6.27
CA ALA A 159 -17.37 -5.84 6.40
C ALA A 159 -18.89 -6.05 6.22
N PHE A 160 -19.30 -6.94 5.30
CA PHE A 160 -20.70 -7.36 5.14
C PHE A 160 -21.23 -7.98 6.43
N LEU A 161 -20.48 -8.90 7.05
CA LEU A 161 -20.88 -9.57 8.28
C LEU A 161 -20.97 -8.59 9.46
N ILE A 162 -19.96 -7.73 9.64
CA ILE A 162 -19.93 -6.73 10.71
C ILE A 162 -21.11 -5.77 10.57
N PHE A 163 -21.32 -5.20 9.38
CA PHE A 163 -22.41 -4.26 9.17
C PHE A 163 -23.78 -4.93 9.30
N SER A 164 -23.95 -6.15 8.79
CA SER A 164 -25.20 -6.92 8.95
C SER A 164 -25.53 -7.18 10.42
N LEU A 165 -24.50 -7.47 11.23
CA LEU A 165 -24.66 -7.65 12.67
C LEU A 165 -25.06 -6.34 13.37
N ILE A 166 -24.37 -5.24 13.09
CA ILE A 166 -24.71 -3.90 13.64
C ILE A 166 -26.12 -3.50 13.22
N ARG A 167 -26.49 -3.74 11.96
CA ARG A 167 -27.82 -3.45 11.41
C ARG A 167 -28.90 -4.23 12.15
N SER A 168 -28.71 -5.53 12.32
CA SER A 168 -29.67 -6.42 12.97
C SER A 168 -29.83 -6.15 14.47
N LEU A 169 -28.71 -5.95 15.18
CA LEU A 169 -28.72 -5.79 16.64
C LEU A 169 -29.06 -4.37 17.10
N TYR A 170 -28.64 -3.35 16.34
CA TYR A 170 -28.69 -1.96 16.80
C TYR A 170 -29.53 -1.08 15.88
N LEU A 171 -29.30 -1.07 14.56
CA LEU A 171 -29.97 -0.12 13.66
C LEU A 171 -31.47 -0.39 13.51
N HIS A 172 -31.89 -1.65 13.35
CA HIS A 172 -33.32 -2.00 13.25
C HIS A 172 -34.11 -1.75 14.54
N ARG A 173 -33.42 -1.61 15.68
CA ARG A 173 -34.03 -1.36 17.00
C ARG A 173 -33.88 0.08 17.47
N ALA A 174 -33.18 0.92 16.70
CA ALA A 174 -32.90 2.29 17.08
C ALA A 174 -34.14 3.17 16.88
N SER A 175 -34.57 3.84 17.95
CA SER A 175 -35.62 4.87 17.87
C SER A 175 -35.10 6.20 17.31
N ASP A 176 -33.78 6.44 17.40
CA ASP A 176 -33.11 7.66 16.94
C ASP A 176 -31.82 7.28 16.19
N MET A 177 -31.92 7.18 14.87
CA MET A 177 -30.79 6.87 13.98
C MET A 177 -29.67 7.92 14.04
N PRO A 178 -29.94 9.24 14.00
CA PRO A 178 -28.91 10.26 14.21
C PRO A 178 -28.10 10.10 15.50
N ALA A 179 -28.76 9.78 16.63
CA ALA A 179 -28.05 9.56 17.90
C ALA A 179 -27.13 8.32 17.85
N VAL A 180 -27.54 7.28 17.12
CA VAL A 180 -26.72 6.09 16.87
C VAL A 180 -25.48 6.45 16.05
N GLU A 181 -25.66 7.12 14.91
CA GLU A 181 -24.55 7.48 14.02
C GLU A 181 -23.55 8.39 14.75
N LYS A 182 -24.02 9.30 15.63
CA LYS A 182 -23.14 10.13 16.46
C LYS A 182 -22.24 9.33 17.40
N LYS A 183 -22.71 8.20 17.95
CA LYS A 183 -21.86 7.30 18.76
C LYS A 183 -20.83 6.60 17.87
N PHE A 184 -21.21 6.22 16.66
CA PHE A 184 -20.29 5.59 15.71
C PHE A 184 -19.21 6.52 15.19
N ILE A 185 -19.40 7.85 15.19
CA ILE A 185 -18.30 8.80 14.92
C ILE A 185 -17.14 8.59 15.90
N PHE A 186 -17.43 8.41 17.19
CA PHE A 186 -16.38 8.13 18.18
C PHE A 186 -15.72 6.76 17.97
N LEU A 187 -16.51 5.73 17.65
CA LEU A 187 -15.94 4.42 17.32
C LEU A 187 -15.09 4.46 16.04
N GLN A 188 -15.48 5.29 15.08
CA GLN A 188 -14.77 5.48 13.84
C GLN A 188 -13.43 6.17 14.03
N LEU A 189 -13.31 7.06 15.03
CA LEU A 189 -12.01 7.58 15.47
C LEU A 189 -11.07 6.45 15.93
N ILE A 190 -11.59 5.48 16.69
CA ILE A 190 -10.79 4.34 17.14
C ILE A 190 -10.39 3.45 15.96
N THR A 191 -11.32 3.17 15.05
CA THR A 191 -11.00 2.38 13.85
C THR A 191 -10.10 3.11 12.87
N ALA A 192 -10.14 4.45 12.83
CA ALA A 192 -9.19 5.28 12.09
C ALA A 192 -7.76 5.06 12.60
N CYS A 193 -7.54 5.09 13.91
CA CYS A 193 -6.24 4.74 14.49
C CYS A 193 -5.81 3.31 14.12
N TYR A 194 -6.76 2.37 14.15
CA TYR A 194 -6.50 0.96 13.85
C TYR A 194 -6.09 0.73 12.39
N ILE A 195 -6.81 1.33 11.43
CA ILE A 195 -6.49 1.21 10.00
C ILE A 195 -5.19 1.94 9.65
N ALA A 196 -4.89 3.10 10.23
CA ALA A 196 -3.58 3.74 10.02
C ALA A 196 -2.43 2.88 10.53
N PHE A 197 -2.57 2.27 11.71
CA PHE A 197 -1.56 1.34 12.21
C PHE A 197 -1.38 0.14 11.27
N ALA A 198 -2.49 -0.47 10.84
CA ALA A 198 -2.49 -1.57 9.89
C ALA A 198 -1.83 -1.19 8.56
N HIS A 199 -2.17 -0.02 8.02
CA HIS A 199 -1.63 0.52 6.79
C HIS A 199 -0.11 0.71 6.89
N GLY A 200 0.37 1.42 7.91
CA GLY A 200 1.81 1.62 8.13
C GLY A 200 2.58 0.30 8.27
N SER A 201 1.98 -0.71 8.90
CA SER A 201 2.60 -2.04 9.05
C SER A 201 2.77 -2.81 7.75
N ASN A 202 1.96 -2.53 6.74
CA ASN A 202 2.02 -3.21 5.46
C ASN A 202 2.83 -2.39 4.44
N ASP A 203 2.52 -1.10 4.31
CA ASP A 203 2.90 -0.33 3.13
C ASP A 203 4.31 0.28 3.26
N VAL A 204 4.86 0.41 4.47
CA VAL A 204 6.28 0.83 4.62
C VAL A 204 7.24 -0.10 3.88
N ALA A 205 6.88 -1.40 3.78
CA ALA A 205 7.66 -2.41 3.07
C ALA A 205 7.88 -2.07 1.59
N ASN A 206 6.97 -1.32 0.98
CA ASN A 206 7.04 -0.93 -0.42
C ASN A 206 8.19 0.06 -0.68
N ALA A 207 8.56 0.86 0.30
CA ALA A 207 9.74 1.73 0.23
C ALA A 207 10.99 1.04 0.79
N VAL A 208 10.87 0.46 1.99
CA VAL A 208 12.05 -0.01 2.74
C VAL A 208 12.54 -1.39 2.29
N GLY A 209 11.70 -2.20 1.64
CA GLY A 209 12.08 -3.53 1.16
C GLY A 209 13.17 -3.46 0.09
N PRO A 210 12.93 -2.81 -1.05
CA PRO A 210 13.93 -2.65 -2.11
C PRO A 210 15.16 -1.85 -1.63
N LEU A 211 14.94 -0.82 -0.81
CA LEU A 211 16.02 -0.06 -0.19
C LEU A 211 16.93 -0.94 0.67
N SER A 212 16.34 -1.74 1.58
CA SER A 212 17.10 -2.61 2.47
C SER A 212 17.83 -3.69 1.68
N ALA A 213 17.26 -4.19 0.59
CA ALA A 213 17.93 -5.15 -0.28
C ALA A 213 19.18 -4.54 -0.94
N ALA A 214 19.07 -3.33 -1.49
CA ALA A 214 20.20 -2.61 -2.06
C ALA A 214 21.28 -2.29 -1.02
N LEU A 215 20.90 -1.73 0.14
CA LEU A 215 21.85 -1.38 1.21
C LEU A 215 22.59 -2.60 1.78
N ASN A 216 21.95 -3.77 1.80
CA ASN A 216 22.58 -5.02 2.20
C ASN A 216 23.65 -5.44 1.19
N VAL A 217 23.32 -5.44 -0.11
CA VAL A 217 24.29 -5.78 -1.18
C VAL A 217 25.49 -4.81 -1.18
N MET A 218 25.27 -3.54 -0.83
CA MET A 218 26.33 -2.54 -0.70
C MET A 218 27.17 -2.68 0.58
N GLY A 219 26.86 -3.62 1.47
CA GLY A 219 27.53 -3.81 2.76
C GLY A 219 27.28 -2.69 3.78
N VAL A 220 26.28 -1.83 3.56
CA VAL A 220 25.91 -0.72 4.46
C VAL A 220 25.07 -1.23 5.63
N THR A 221 24.22 -2.22 5.38
CA THR A 221 23.36 -2.86 6.40
C THR A 221 23.61 -4.36 6.46
N GLY A 222 23.41 -4.97 7.62
CA GLY A 222 23.52 -6.43 7.78
C GLY A 222 22.37 -7.22 7.15
N SER A 223 22.33 -8.53 7.43
CA SER A 223 21.30 -9.46 6.93
C SER A 223 19.90 -9.19 7.50
N GLU A 224 19.81 -8.47 8.63
CA GLU A 224 18.56 -8.01 9.20
C GLU A 224 18.25 -6.57 8.81
N ILE A 225 16.98 -6.29 8.52
CA ILE A 225 16.47 -4.94 8.26
C ILE A 225 16.64 -4.09 9.53
N PRO A 226 17.47 -3.03 9.50
CA PRO A 226 17.67 -2.17 10.65
C PRO A 226 16.41 -1.35 10.95
N ILE A 227 16.16 -1.12 12.24
CA ILE A 227 15.05 -0.27 12.67
C ILE A 227 15.17 1.17 12.13
N SER A 228 16.39 1.66 11.91
CA SER A 228 16.63 2.98 11.32
C SER A 228 16.05 3.12 9.91
N VAL A 229 16.07 2.05 9.10
CA VAL A 229 15.48 2.04 7.75
C VAL A 229 13.95 2.09 7.84
N LEU A 230 13.34 1.36 8.79
CA LEU A 230 11.90 1.43 9.06
C LEU A 230 11.47 2.81 9.58
N VAL A 231 12.24 3.40 10.49
CA VAL A 231 12.02 4.77 11.00
C VAL A 231 12.09 5.78 9.86
N MET A 232 13.08 5.65 8.98
CA MET A 232 13.23 6.52 7.82
C MET A 232 12.02 6.39 6.87
N GLY A 233 11.57 5.16 6.59
CA GLY A 233 10.35 4.92 5.81
C GLY A 233 9.12 5.55 6.46
N GLY A 234 8.92 5.35 7.76
CA GLY A 234 7.84 5.96 8.52
C GLY A 234 7.87 7.49 8.47
N ILE A 235 9.03 8.12 8.65
CA ILE A 235 9.18 9.59 8.55
C ILE A 235 8.82 10.06 7.15
N GLY A 236 9.30 9.37 6.10
CA GLY A 236 8.96 9.70 4.72
C GLY A 236 7.44 9.69 4.48
N MET A 237 6.75 8.64 4.95
CA MET A 237 5.29 8.53 4.88
C MET A 237 4.60 9.70 5.60
N VAL A 238 5.04 10.04 6.81
CA VAL A 238 4.49 11.18 7.58
C VAL A 238 4.62 12.49 6.81
N ILE A 239 5.80 12.75 6.23
CA ILE A 239 6.02 13.97 5.43
C ILE A 239 5.13 13.96 4.18
N GLY A 240 4.98 12.80 3.52
CA GLY A 240 4.10 12.60 2.38
C GLY A 240 2.64 12.98 2.68
N MET A 241 2.10 12.42 3.76
CA MET A 241 0.75 12.70 4.23
C MET A 241 0.56 14.17 4.57
N ALA A 242 1.50 14.75 5.32
CA ALA A 242 1.43 16.14 5.77
C ALA A 242 1.47 17.14 4.61
N THR A 243 2.17 16.79 3.52
CA THR A 243 2.38 17.69 2.38
C THR A 243 1.34 17.49 1.28
N TRP A 244 1.08 16.26 0.83
CA TRP A 244 0.22 15.98 -0.34
C TRP A 244 -0.96 15.06 -0.03
N GLY A 245 -1.05 14.47 1.17
CA GLY A 245 -2.12 13.55 1.53
C GLY A 245 -3.53 14.11 1.32
N TYR A 246 -3.71 15.43 1.48
CA TYR A 246 -5.01 16.08 1.28
C TYR A 246 -5.55 15.98 -0.17
N LYS A 247 -4.68 15.81 -1.18
CA LYS A 247 -5.08 15.79 -2.59
C LYS A 247 -5.95 14.59 -2.97
N VAL A 248 -5.70 13.44 -2.36
CA VAL A 248 -6.35 12.17 -2.74
C VAL A 248 -7.50 11.81 -1.80
N VAL A 249 -7.47 12.27 -0.54
CA VAL A 249 -8.43 11.89 0.52
C VAL A 249 -9.89 12.15 0.15
N GLU A 250 -10.18 13.23 -0.57
CA GLU A 250 -11.55 13.55 -0.98
C GLU A 250 -12.12 12.62 -2.07
N THR A 251 -11.28 11.76 -2.66
CA THR A 251 -11.66 10.96 -3.84
C THR A 251 -12.21 9.58 -3.48
N ILE A 252 -11.95 9.06 -2.27
CA ILE A 252 -12.30 7.69 -1.87
C ILE A 252 -13.54 7.65 -0.97
N GLY A 253 -14.43 6.69 -1.25
CA GLY A 253 -15.48 6.25 -0.34
C GLY A 253 -16.89 6.67 -0.74
N SER A 254 -17.13 7.97 -0.93
CA SER A 254 -18.47 8.49 -1.30
C SER A 254 -18.91 8.13 -2.71
N LYS A 255 -17.96 7.80 -3.60
CA LYS A 255 -18.25 7.45 -5.01
C LYS A 255 -18.66 5.99 -5.23
N ILE A 256 -18.51 5.11 -4.24
CA ILE A 256 -18.80 3.67 -4.37
C ILE A 256 -20.15 3.33 -3.75
N THR A 257 -20.40 3.84 -2.54
CA THR A 257 -21.63 3.64 -1.79
C THR A 257 -21.84 4.80 -0.81
N GLU A 258 -23.07 4.97 -0.33
CA GLU A 258 -23.38 5.97 0.70
C GLU A 258 -22.69 5.60 2.02
N LEU A 259 -21.84 6.50 2.53
CA LEU A 259 -21.04 6.27 3.72
C LEU A 259 -21.64 6.98 4.94
N THR A 260 -22.32 6.23 5.80
CA THR A 260 -22.68 6.65 7.17
C THR A 260 -21.58 6.22 8.17
N PRO A 261 -21.44 6.87 9.34
CA PRO A 261 -20.44 6.49 10.34
C PRO A 261 -20.44 5.00 10.73
N THR A 262 -21.61 4.37 10.86
CA THR A 262 -21.74 2.91 11.09
C THR A 262 -21.13 2.06 9.97
N ARG A 263 -21.35 2.48 8.72
CA ARG A 263 -20.77 1.85 7.51
C ARG A 263 -19.27 2.08 7.44
N GLY A 264 -18.81 3.30 7.70
CA GLY A 264 -17.40 3.66 7.74
C GLY A 264 -16.62 2.88 8.79
N PHE A 265 -17.15 2.80 10.01
CA PHE A 265 -16.60 1.95 11.08
C PHE A 265 -16.46 0.49 10.63
N SER A 266 -17.51 -0.08 10.05
CA SER A 266 -17.53 -1.49 9.62
C SER A 266 -16.48 -1.76 8.54
N ALA A 267 -16.38 -0.87 7.55
CA ALA A 267 -15.40 -0.99 6.48
C ALA A 267 -13.95 -0.84 6.99
N GLN A 268 -13.68 0.13 7.86
CA GLN A 268 -12.35 0.35 8.44
C GLN A 268 -11.90 -0.80 9.32
N PHE A 269 -12.78 -1.27 10.20
CA PHE A 269 -12.47 -2.39 11.09
C PHE A 269 -12.14 -3.65 10.29
N ALA A 270 -12.96 -3.96 9.27
CA ALA A 270 -12.73 -5.12 8.41
C ALA A 270 -11.41 -4.99 7.65
N THR A 271 -11.16 -3.83 7.05
CA THR A 271 -9.93 -3.54 6.30
C THR A 271 -8.70 -3.69 7.19
N ALA A 272 -8.69 -3.05 8.35
CA ALA A 272 -7.57 -3.06 9.28
C ALA A 272 -7.26 -4.48 9.78
N SER A 273 -8.31 -5.26 10.07
CA SER A 273 -8.19 -6.65 10.48
C SER A 273 -7.54 -7.51 9.39
N VAL A 274 -8.04 -7.40 8.15
CA VAL A 274 -7.51 -8.16 7.01
C VAL A 274 -6.06 -7.76 6.73
N VAL A 275 -5.75 -6.47 6.73
CA VAL A 275 -4.39 -5.95 6.52
C VAL A 275 -3.44 -6.51 7.57
N LEU A 276 -3.75 -6.37 8.87
CA LEU A 276 -2.86 -6.86 9.92
C LEU A 276 -2.66 -8.37 9.92
N ILE A 277 -3.69 -9.16 9.60
CA ILE A 277 -3.56 -10.62 9.46
C ILE A 277 -2.58 -10.98 8.35
N HIS A 278 -2.63 -10.28 7.22
CA HIS A 278 -1.70 -10.50 6.11
C HIS A 278 -0.29 -9.98 6.43
N SER A 279 -0.19 -8.81 7.06
CA SER A 279 1.10 -8.26 7.50
C SER A 279 1.78 -9.17 8.52
N TYR A 280 1.02 -9.78 9.44
CA TYR A 280 1.51 -10.79 10.35
C TYR A 280 1.99 -12.06 9.62
N SER A 281 1.30 -12.43 8.56
CA SER A 281 1.65 -13.55 7.66
C SER A 281 2.76 -13.20 6.66
N SER A 282 3.37 -12.01 6.78
CA SER A 282 4.42 -11.49 5.89
C SER A 282 4.01 -11.43 4.40
N LEU A 283 2.72 -11.30 4.11
CA LEU A 283 2.22 -11.19 2.73
C LEU A 283 1.92 -9.72 2.40
N PRO A 284 2.61 -9.13 1.41
CA PRO A 284 2.33 -7.77 0.98
C PRO A 284 1.01 -7.73 0.21
N ILE A 285 0.03 -6.99 0.73
CA ILE A 285 -1.26 -6.80 0.08
C ILE A 285 -1.47 -5.36 -0.38
N SER A 286 -2.56 -5.12 -1.10
CA SER A 286 -3.04 -3.78 -1.45
C SER A 286 -4.09 -3.34 -0.42
N THR A 287 -3.73 -2.36 0.41
CA THR A 287 -4.64 -1.74 1.39
C THR A 287 -5.80 -1.04 0.68
N THR A 288 -5.54 -0.36 -0.44
CA THR A 288 -6.54 0.24 -1.34
C THR A 288 -7.61 -0.76 -1.75
N HIS A 289 -7.21 -1.95 -2.22
CA HIS A 289 -8.15 -2.98 -2.65
C HIS A 289 -8.98 -3.48 -1.48
N THR A 290 -8.31 -3.76 -0.37
CA THR A 290 -8.96 -4.28 0.83
C THR A 290 -10.03 -3.31 1.34
N LEU A 291 -9.75 -2.00 1.31
CA LEU A 291 -10.72 -0.97 1.64
C LEU A 291 -11.88 -0.94 0.64
N VAL A 292 -11.59 -0.92 -0.66
CA VAL A 292 -12.64 -0.92 -1.71
C VAL A 292 -13.53 -2.16 -1.57
N GLY A 293 -12.96 -3.33 -1.36
CA GLY A 293 -13.70 -4.57 -1.08
C GLY A 293 -14.57 -4.43 0.15
N SER A 294 -14.04 -3.91 1.26
CA SER A 294 -14.80 -3.68 2.49
C SER A 294 -15.96 -2.68 2.29
N VAL A 295 -15.74 -1.60 1.53
CA VAL A 295 -16.79 -0.63 1.19
C VAL A 295 -17.88 -1.27 0.33
N ILE A 296 -17.51 -2.10 -0.65
CA ILE A 296 -18.47 -2.89 -1.45
C ILE A 296 -19.27 -3.83 -0.53
N GLY A 297 -18.60 -4.54 0.38
CA GLY A 297 -19.25 -5.45 1.32
C GLY A 297 -20.30 -4.77 2.20
N VAL A 298 -19.98 -3.59 2.72
CA VAL A 298 -20.93 -2.77 3.49
C VAL A 298 -22.08 -2.27 2.62
N GLY A 299 -21.80 -1.83 1.38
CA GLY A 299 -22.83 -1.43 0.42
C GLY A 299 -23.81 -2.57 0.12
N LEU A 300 -23.30 -3.78 -0.15
CA LEU A 300 -24.11 -4.97 -0.39
C LEU A 300 -24.97 -5.37 0.82
N ALA A 301 -24.47 -5.20 2.04
CA ALA A 301 -25.25 -5.41 3.27
C ALA A 301 -26.35 -4.35 3.48
N GLY A 302 -26.21 -3.17 2.86
CA GLY A 302 -27.25 -2.15 2.74
C GLY A 302 -28.28 -2.45 1.65
N GLY A 303 -27.87 -3.16 0.59
CA GLY A 303 -28.67 -3.57 -0.56
C GLY A 303 -27.93 -3.33 -1.89
N LEU A 304 -28.17 -4.16 -2.91
CA LEU A 304 -27.47 -4.11 -4.21
C LEU A 304 -27.54 -2.75 -4.92
N ALA A 305 -28.65 -2.02 -4.76
CA ALA A 305 -28.83 -0.69 -5.36
C ALA A 305 -27.92 0.39 -4.75
N ALA A 306 -27.28 0.12 -3.62
CA ALA A 306 -26.40 1.06 -2.94
C ALA A 306 -24.96 1.07 -3.52
N VAL A 307 -24.67 0.27 -4.54
CA VAL A 307 -23.31 0.08 -5.08
C VAL A 307 -23.25 0.48 -6.55
N ASP A 308 -22.33 1.38 -6.90
CA ASP A 308 -22.08 1.78 -8.29
C ASP A 308 -21.08 0.84 -8.98
N LEU A 309 -21.60 -0.07 -9.82
CA LEU A 309 -20.81 -1.04 -10.57
C LEU A 309 -19.89 -0.40 -11.62
N GLY A 310 -20.28 0.76 -12.17
CA GLY A 310 -19.48 1.48 -13.16
C GLY A 310 -18.21 2.06 -12.54
N VAL A 311 -18.31 2.58 -11.31
CA VAL A 311 -17.16 3.04 -10.54
C VAL A 311 -16.25 1.88 -10.14
N ILE A 312 -16.82 0.75 -9.72
CA ILE A 312 -16.02 -0.46 -9.40
C ILE A 312 -15.19 -0.91 -10.60
N TRP A 313 -15.78 -0.96 -11.80
CA TRP A 313 -15.06 -1.39 -12.99
C TRP A 313 -13.93 -0.44 -13.36
N LYS A 314 -14.13 0.87 -13.24
CA LYS A 314 -13.07 1.89 -13.45
C LYS A 314 -11.91 1.73 -12.46
N ILE A 315 -12.22 1.38 -11.21
CA ILE A 315 -11.21 1.13 -10.19
C ILE A 315 -10.41 -0.13 -10.56
N ILE A 316 -11.08 -1.25 -10.86
CA ILE A 316 -10.42 -2.51 -11.23
C ILE A 316 -9.54 -2.34 -12.49
N SER A 317 -10.00 -1.60 -13.50
CA SER A 317 -9.21 -1.37 -14.71
C SER A 317 -7.94 -0.57 -14.42
N SER A 318 -8.00 0.42 -13.52
CA SER A 318 -6.81 1.18 -13.10
C SER A 318 -5.77 0.31 -12.38
N TRP A 319 -6.23 -0.69 -11.62
CA TRP A 319 -5.36 -1.63 -10.91
C TRP A 319 -4.60 -2.55 -11.87
N ILE A 320 -5.29 -3.07 -12.89
CA ILE A 320 -4.69 -3.90 -13.94
C ILE A 320 -3.65 -3.10 -14.73
N ALA A 321 -3.93 -1.82 -15.02
CA ALA A 321 -3.01 -0.96 -15.76
C ALA A 321 -1.74 -0.60 -14.96
N THR A 322 -1.83 -0.51 -13.62
CA THR A 322 -0.72 -0.06 -12.77
C THR A 322 0.52 -0.96 -12.87
N VAL A 323 0.34 -2.29 -12.84
CA VAL A 323 1.47 -3.24 -12.81
C VAL A 323 2.30 -3.20 -14.11
N PRO A 324 1.71 -3.30 -15.32
CA PRO A 324 2.47 -3.19 -16.57
C PRO A 324 3.15 -1.84 -16.76
N ILE A 325 2.48 -0.74 -16.39
CA ILE A 325 3.06 0.61 -16.49
C ILE A 325 4.29 0.71 -15.60
N ALA A 326 4.17 0.31 -14.33
CA ALA A 326 5.27 0.37 -13.38
C ALA A 326 6.45 -0.56 -13.76
N ALA A 327 6.15 -1.74 -14.31
CA ALA A 327 7.16 -2.67 -14.84
C ALA A 327 7.92 -2.07 -16.03
N LEU A 328 7.20 -1.51 -17.00
CA LEU A 328 7.80 -0.89 -18.19
C LEU A 328 8.64 0.33 -17.83
N THR A 329 8.14 1.21 -16.96
CA THR A 329 8.89 2.37 -16.49
C THR A 329 10.17 1.94 -15.77
N SER A 330 10.10 0.89 -14.93
CA SER A 330 11.29 0.36 -14.26
C SER A 330 12.30 -0.23 -15.23
N ALA A 331 11.85 -0.95 -16.26
CA ALA A 331 12.71 -1.48 -17.30
C ALA A 331 13.47 -0.35 -18.02
N ILE A 332 12.77 0.73 -18.40
CA ILE A 332 13.37 1.89 -19.07
C ILE A 332 14.39 2.59 -18.18
N ILE A 333 14.04 2.86 -16.92
CA ILE A 333 14.95 3.51 -15.97
C ILE A 333 16.18 2.63 -15.71
N PHE A 334 15.98 1.32 -15.55
CA PHE A 334 17.06 0.37 -15.30
C PHE A 334 18.08 0.35 -16.45
N VAL A 335 17.62 0.19 -17.69
CA VAL A 335 18.50 0.24 -18.87
C VAL A 335 19.24 1.58 -18.96
N GLY A 336 18.55 2.70 -18.68
CA GLY A 336 19.18 4.01 -18.66
C GLY A 336 20.27 4.14 -17.58
N LEU A 337 20.05 3.56 -16.40
CA LEU A 337 21.03 3.53 -15.32
C LEU A 337 22.23 2.64 -15.66
N GLU A 338 22.01 1.48 -16.29
CA GLU A 338 23.10 0.62 -16.77
C GLU A 338 24.02 1.41 -17.71
N VAL A 339 23.47 2.13 -18.70
CA VAL A 339 24.28 2.94 -19.64
C VAL A 339 25.09 4.06 -18.96
N ILE A 340 24.61 4.58 -17.82
CA ILE A 340 25.27 5.68 -17.10
C ILE A 340 26.37 5.16 -16.17
N PHE A 341 26.16 4.00 -15.55
CA PHE A 341 26.98 3.51 -14.45
C PHE A 341 27.85 2.28 -14.80
N LEU A 342 27.57 1.56 -15.89
CA LEU A 342 28.28 0.38 -16.38
C LEU A 342 28.84 0.61 -17.78
#